data_AF-I1RR46-F1
#
_entry.id   AF-I1RR46-F1
#
_cell.length_a   1.000
_cell.length_b   1.000
_cell.length_c   1.000
_cell.angle_alpha   90.00
_cell.angle_beta   90.00
_cell.angle_gamma   90.00
#
_symmetry.space_group_name_H-M   'P 1'
#
loop_
_entity.id
_entity.type
_entity.pdbx_description
1 polymer ?
#
loop_
_entity_poly.entity_id
_entity_poly.type
_entity_poly.pdbx_seq_one_letter_code
_entity_poly.pdbx_strand_id
1 'polypeptide(L)'
;MDTDCDTTNWPPVNDSVIHAIYGSNMIERAGLHWEATFNHCHQVLQGLDPSVGGDSDDIRGQREVLQHMRAYQHILHHFVFLGEDMSENLIKDTHAILCKDISIIDPEYPEVPYEKYAGKYRTVPVGAGNTMFIMPKFVPVKMTEMCTNLKRELEEESGGLDPISLASKYSLRFVEIHPFQDGNGRMCRMILNAILFRYFGIVVPIGETEEDRIEYIDIKKRASRDMEGHGEYATFVLKKGVKSIQKLKQKLQGKKT
;
A
#
# COMPACT_ATOMS: atom_id res chain seq x y z
N MET A 1 7.39 -28.65 -16.13
CA MET A 1 6.16 -28.64 -15.31
C MET A 1 5.88 -27.18 -15.10
N ASP A 2 5.02 -26.65 -15.96
CA ASP A 2 4.73 -25.23 -16.08
C ASP A 2 3.95 -24.75 -14.85
N THR A 3 4.44 -23.70 -14.21
CA THR A 3 3.75 -22.96 -13.15
C THR A 3 3.39 -21.58 -13.67
N ASP A 4 2.59 -21.51 -14.74
CA ASP A 4 1.84 -20.31 -15.07
C ASP A 4 0.54 -20.32 -14.25
N CYS A 5 0.64 -19.88 -13.00
CA CYS A 5 -0.54 -19.35 -12.31
C CYS A 5 -0.79 -17.98 -12.92
N ASP A 6 -1.60 -17.94 -13.98
CA ASP A 6 -1.96 -16.71 -14.67
C ASP A 6 -2.83 -15.83 -13.76
N THR A 7 -2.18 -15.04 -12.90
CA THR A 7 -2.81 -14.09 -11.99
C THR A 7 -3.46 -12.90 -12.72
N THR A 8 -3.39 -12.83 -14.05
CA THR A 8 -3.85 -11.67 -14.83
C THR A 8 -5.36 -11.58 -14.98
N ASN A 9 -6.12 -12.62 -14.62
CA ASN A 9 -7.51 -12.75 -15.07
C ASN A 9 -8.58 -12.66 -13.96
N TRP A 10 -8.54 -11.62 -13.11
CA TRP A 10 -9.70 -11.21 -12.30
C TRP A 10 -10.06 -9.73 -12.49
N PRO A 11 -10.81 -9.38 -13.56
CA PRO A 11 -11.09 -7.99 -13.94
C PRO A 11 -11.69 -7.10 -12.83
N PRO A 12 -12.60 -7.57 -11.96
CA PRO A 12 -13.16 -6.71 -10.90
C PRO A 12 -12.18 -6.32 -9.78
N VAL A 13 -11.17 -7.16 -9.51
CA VAL A 13 -10.11 -6.91 -8.51
C VAL A 13 -9.07 -5.98 -9.12
N ASN A 14 -8.75 -6.18 -10.40
CA ASN A 14 -7.89 -5.28 -11.16
C ASN A 14 -8.38 -3.84 -11.07
N ASP A 15 -9.67 -3.58 -11.30
CA ASP A 15 -10.25 -2.23 -11.15
C ASP A 15 -10.05 -1.68 -9.73
N SER A 16 -10.30 -2.50 -8.71
CA SER A 16 -10.19 -2.09 -7.31
C SER A 16 -8.75 -1.77 -6.91
N VAL A 17 -7.77 -2.51 -7.47
CA VAL A 17 -6.33 -2.23 -7.32
C VAL A 17 -5.97 -0.89 -7.96
N ILE A 18 -6.46 -0.59 -9.17
CA ILE A 18 -6.21 0.69 -9.84
C ILE A 18 -6.75 1.86 -9.01
N HIS A 19 -7.98 1.75 -8.51
CA HIS A 19 -8.57 2.74 -7.60
C HIS A 19 -7.74 2.91 -6.32
N ALA A 20 -7.24 1.81 -5.74
CA ALA A 20 -6.39 1.87 -4.55
C ALA A 20 -5.04 2.54 -4.83
N ILE A 21 -4.42 2.29 -5.99
CA ILE A 21 -3.18 2.95 -6.43
C ILE A 21 -3.41 4.45 -6.61
N TYR A 22 -4.46 4.83 -7.34
CA TYR A 22 -4.81 6.23 -7.57
C TYR A 22 -5.00 6.98 -6.26
N GLY A 23 -5.92 6.52 -5.39
CA GLY A 23 -6.18 7.20 -4.12
C GLY A 23 -4.96 7.22 -3.20
N SER A 24 -4.18 6.14 -3.17
CA SER A 24 -2.95 6.04 -2.39
C SER A 24 -1.89 7.05 -2.84
N ASN A 25 -1.76 7.30 -4.15
CA ASN A 25 -0.84 8.30 -4.69
C ASN A 25 -1.36 9.74 -4.44
N MET A 26 -2.66 9.99 -4.61
CA MET A 26 -3.28 11.29 -4.35
C MET A 26 -3.11 11.77 -2.91
N ILE A 27 -3.14 10.85 -1.93
CA ILE A 27 -2.87 11.18 -0.52
C ILE A 27 -1.49 11.81 -0.36
N GLU A 28 -0.49 11.27 -1.06
CA GLU A 28 0.91 11.71 -1.00
C GLU A 28 1.22 12.85 -1.98
N ARG A 29 0.21 13.37 -2.70
CA ARG A 29 0.37 14.35 -3.80
C ARG A 29 1.34 13.86 -4.88
N ALA A 30 1.24 12.58 -5.19
CA ALA A 30 2.09 11.83 -6.12
C ALA A 30 1.23 11.24 -7.27
N GLY A 31 1.90 10.68 -8.28
CA GLY A 31 1.27 9.96 -9.38
C GLY A 31 0.60 10.86 -10.43
N LEU A 32 -0.38 10.31 -11.14
CA LEU A 32 -1.06 10.96 -12.27
C LEU A 32 -2.54 11.21 -11.96
N HIS A 33 -3.22 12.01 -12.79
CA HIS A 33 -4.67 12.10 -12.77
C HIS A 33 -5.33 10.73 -13.10
N TRP A 34 -6.63 10.61 -12.81
CA TRP A 34 -7.36 9.33 -12.88
C TRP A 34 -7.22 8.61 -14.23
N GLU A 35 -7.55 9.27 -15.34
CA GLU A 35 -7.52 8.65 -16.67
C GLU A 35 -6.12 8.13 -17.05
N ALA A 36 -5.07 8.90 -16.78
CA ALA A 36 -3.71 8.48 -17.06
C ALA A 36 -3.25 7.35 -16.12
N THR A 37 -3.65 7.37 -14.85
CA THR A 37 -3.41 6.27 -13.90
C THR A 37 -4.08 4.99 -14.37
N PHE A 38 -5.36 5.06 -14.76
CA PHE A 38 -6.12 3.92 -15.25
C PHE A 38 -5.46 3.30 -16.48
N ASN A 39 -5.11 4.11 -17.48
CA ASN A 39 -4.48 3.64 -18.70
C ASN A 39 -3.11 2.99 -18.45
N HIS A 40 -2.26 3.57 -17.60
CA HIS A 40 -0.96 3.00 -17.25
C HIS A 40 -1.10 1.65 -16.54
N CYS A 41 -1.94 1.57 -15.50
CA CYS A 41 -2.13 0.31 -14.79
C CYS A 41 -2.76 -0.76 -15.69
N HIS A 42 -3.70 -0.38 -16.57
CA HIS A 42 -4.33 -1.32 -17.49
C HIS A 42 -3.32 -1.89 -18.51
N GLN A 43 -2.36 -1.10 -18.99
CA GLN A 43 -1.28 -1.60 -19.84
C GLN A 43 -0.42 -2.64 -19.11
N VAL A 44 -0.03 -2.36 -17.86
CA VAL A 44 0.72 -3.33 -17.02
C VAL A 44 -0.04 -4.64 -16.86
N LEU A 45 -1.36 -4.56 -16.61
CA LEU A 45 -2.22 -5.74 -16.49
C LEU A 45 -2.34 -6.57 -17.78
N GLN A 46 -2.15 -5.94 -18.94
CA GLN A 46 -2.11 -6.62 -20.24
C GLN A 46 -0.72 -7.19 -20.57
N GLY A 47 0.23 -7.14 -19.63
CA GLY A 47 1.61 -7.58 -19.85
C GLY A 47 2.44 -6.61 -20.69
N LEU A 48 1.94 -5.39 -20.93
CA LEU A 48 2.69 -4.34 -21.60
C LEU A 48 3.59 -3.61 -20.60
N ASP A 49 4.72 -3.09 -21.07
CA ASP A 49 5.56 -2.17 -20.29
C ASP A 49 5.23 -0.73 -20.73
N PRO A 50 4.50 0.06 -19.91
CA PRO A 50 4.14 1.43 -20.28
C PRO A 50 5.40 2.25 -20.48
N SER A 51 5.51 2.94 -21.62
CA SER A 51 6.65 3.80 -21.89
C SER A 51 6.69 4.95 -20.87
N VAL A 52 7.76 4.99 -20.07
CA VAL A 52 8.07 6.14 -19.21
C VAL A 52 8.87 7.15 -20.03
N GLY A 53 8.41 8.41 -20.10
CA GLY A 53 9.14 9.50 -20.77
C GLY A 53 8.84 9.73 -22.25
N GLY A 54 7.62 9.45 -22.72
CA GLY A 54 7.11 9.98 -24.00
C GLY A 54 6.89 11.51 -23.98
N ASP A 55 5.98 12.05 -24.80
CA ASP A 55 5.61 13.49 -24.84
C ASP A 55 4.91 14.02 -23.56
N SER A 56 5.05 13.31 -22.44
CA SER A 56 4.42 13.66 -21.17
C SER A 56 5.38 14.47 -20.31
N ASP A 57 4.90 15.61 -19.83
CA ASP A 57 5.64 16.48 -18.91
C ASP A 57 5.79 15.89 -17.49
N ASP A 58 5.08 14.81 -17.15
CA ASP A 58 5.07 14.22 -15.79
C ASP A 58 5.66 12.79 -15.73
N ILE A 59 6.95 12.70 -16.09
CA ILE A 59 7.72 11.46 -16.05
C ILE A 59 7.76 10.86 -14.63
N ARG A 60 7.79 11.73 -13.60
CA ARG A 60 7.81 11.28 -12.21
C ARG A 60 6.50 10.58 -11.84
N GLY A 61 5.35 11.20 -12.15
CA GLY A 61 4.03 10.62 -11.91
C GLY A 61 3.84 9.29 -12.62
N GLN A 62 4.34 9.14 -13.86
CA GLN A 62 4.34 7.88 -14.59
C GLN A 62 5.09 6.77 -13.84
N ARG A 63 6.30 7.06 -13.35
CA ARG A 63 7.09 6.11 -12.55
C ARG A 63 6.37 5.76 -11.25
N GLU A 64 5.84 6.76 -10.55
CA GLU A 64 5.12 6.55 -9.30
C GLU A 64 3.88 5.67 -9.46
N VAL A 65 3.15 5.76 -10.58
CA VAL A 65 2.03 4.85 -10.88
C VAL A 65 2.52 3.45 -11.26
N LEU A 66 3.48 3.37 -12.19
CA LEU A 66 4.02 2.09 -12.69
C LEU A 66 4.61 1.23 -11.58
N GLN A 67 5.48 1.83 -10.76
CA GLN A 67 6.15 1.10 -9.69
C GLN A 67 5.19 0.72 -8.56
N HIS A 68 4.16 1.52 -8.31
CA HIS A 68 3.14 1.17 -7.34
C HIS A 68 2.32 -0.04 -7.81
N MET A 69 1.97 -0.12 -9.10
CA MET A 69 1.31 -1.29 -9.67
C MET A 69 2.19 -2.55 -9.53
N ARG A 70 3.47 -2.45 -9.87
CA ARG A 70 4.44 -3.56 -9.73
C ARG A 70 4.63 -4.00 -8.29
N ALA A 71 4.72 -3.05 -7.36
CA ALA A 71 4.82 -3.34 -5.92
C ALA A 71 3.56 -4.05 -5.40
N TYR A 72 2.37 -3.64 -5.87
CA TYR A 72 1.09 -4.28 -5.54
C TYR A 72 1.04 -5.72 -6.05
N GLN A 73 1.44 -5.96 -7.30
CA GLN A 73 1.53 -7.31 -7.86
C GLN A 73 2.50 -8.19 -7.05
N HIS A 74 3.67 -7.65 -6.70
CA HIS A 74 4.68 -8.38 -5.94
C HIS A 74 4.18 -8.79 -4.54
N ILE A 75 3.64 -7.85 -3.76
CA ILE A 75 3.16 -8.19 -2.40
C ILE A 75 1.98 -9.15 -2.43
N LEU A 76 1.04 -9.01 -3.38
CA LEU A 76 -0.08 -9.94 -3.52
C LEU A 76 0.40 -11.33 -3.97
N HIS A 77 1.33 -11.41 -4.92
CA HIS A 77 1.91 -12.67 -5.39
C HIS A 77 2.47 -13.49 -4.23
N HIS A 78 3.40 -12.90 -3.47
CA HIS A 78 4.07 -13.62 -2.38
C HIS A 78 3.13 -13.88 -1.19
N PHE A 79 2.45 -12.85 -0.68
CA PHE A 79 1.66 -12.98 0.55
C PHE A 79 0.33 -13.71 0.35
N VAL A 80 -0.32 -13.55 -0.80
CA VAL A 80 -1.66 -14.11 -1.03
C VAL A 80 -1.62 -15.38 -1.86
N PHE A 81 -0.95 -15.35 -3.00
CA PHE A 81 -0.99 -16.47 -3.95
C PHE A 81 0.00 -17.60 -3.59
N LEU A 82 1.21 -17.26 -3.16
CA LEU A 82 2.19 -18.23 -2.66
C LEU A 82 1.98 -18.57 -1.18
N GLY A 83 1.18 -17.78 -0.47
CA GLY A 83 0.85 -18.00 0.95
C GLY A 83 2.03 -17.73 1.90
N GLU A 84 3.07 -17.04 1.45
CA GLU A 84 4.24 -16.71 2.26
C GLU A 84 3.89 -15.77 3.43
N ASP A 85 4.78 -15.72 4.42
CA ASP A 85 4.68 -14.80 5.53
C ASP A 85 4.98 -13.36 5.10
N MET A 86 4.33 -12.39 5.74
CA MET A 86 4.67 -10.98 5.58
C MET A 86 5.98 -10.64 6.32
N SER A 87 7.10 -11.08 5.73
CA SER A 87 8.45 -10.95 6.27
C SER A 87 9.06 -9.56 6.03
N GLU A 88 10.14 -9.25 6.75
CA GLU A 88 10.92 -8.03 6.48
C GLU A 88 11.47 -7.97 5.06
N ASN A 89 11.87 -9.12 4.50
CA ASN A 89 12.40 -9.18 3.14
C ASN A 89 11.31 -8.86 2.13
N LEU A 90 10.13 -9.47 2.25
CA LEU A 90 8.99 -9.15 1.38
C LEU A 90 8.66 -7.65 1.43
N ILE A 91 8.65 -7.05 2.62
CA ILE A 91 8.38 -5.61 2.79
C ILE A 91 9.48 -4.76 2.14
N LYS A 92 10.77 -5.11 2.33
CA LYS A 92 11.90 -4.39 1.73
C LYS A 92 11.92 -4.51 0.21
N ASP A 93 11.67 -5.69 -0.33
CA ASP A 93 11.64 -5.96 -1.77
C ASP A 93 10.46 -5.24 -2.44
N THR A 94 9.28 -5.32 -1.83
CA THR A 94 8.10 -4.53 -2.25
C THR A 94 8.41 -3.03 -2.27
N HIS A 95 9.05 -2.51 -1.22
CA HIS A 95 9.45 -1.11 -1.16
C HIS A 95 10.52 -0.76 -2.20
N ALA A 96 11.47 -1.66 -2.46
CA ALA A 96 12.50 -1.45 -3.47
C ALA A 96 11.86 -1.27 -4.86
N ILE A 97 10.85 -2.09 -5.17
CA ILE A 97 10.05 -1.96 -6.40
C ILE A 97 9.30 -0.63 -6.40
N LEU A 98 8.56 -0.32 -5.33
CA LEU A 98 7.73 0.88 -5.22
C LEU A 98 8.50 2.19 -5.50
N CYS A 99 9.76 2.26 -5.06
CA CYS A 99 10.58 3.46 -5.14
C CYS A 99 11.57 3.46 -6.31
N LYS A 100 11.61 2.41 -7.14
CA LYS A 100 12.58 2.29 -8.21
C LYS A 100 12.48 3.46 -9.21
N ASP A 101 13.63 4.05 -9.54
CA ASP A 101 13.77 5.20 -10.46
C ASP A 101 13.09 6.50 -9.98
N ILE A 102 12.81 6.62 -8.67
CA ILE A 102 12.21 7.82 -8.05
C ILE A 102 13.21 8.40 -7.06
N SER A 103 13.70 9.62 -7.30
CA SER A 103 14.55 10.33 -6.34
C SER A 103 13.71 11.06 -5.28
N ILE A 104 14.30 11.26 -4.10
CA ILE A 104 13.72 12.05 -3.01
C ILE A 104 14.62 13.22 -2.66
N ILE A 105 14.05 14.25 -2.04
CA ILE A 105 14.79 15.40 -1.53
C ILE A 105 15.04 15.17 -0.05
N ASP A 106 16.29 15.31 0.38
CA ASP A 106 16.67 15.26 1.78
C ASP A 106 17.30 16.61 2.20
N PRO A 107 17.10 17.08 3.45
CA PRO A 107 17.69 18.34 3.90
C PRO A 107 19.22 18.40 3.77
N GLU A 108 19.91 17.26 3.85
CA GLU A 108 21.37 17.16 3.75
C GLU A 108 21.83 16.89 2.30
N TYR A 109 20.96 16.28 1.48
CA TYR A 109 21.28 15.91 0.09
C TYR A 109 20.18 16.40 -0.88
N PRO A 110 20.49 17.35 -1.79
CA PRO A 110 19.50 17.98 -2.67
C PRO A 110 18.79 16.98 -3.60
N GLU A 111 19.41 15.83 -3.85
CA GLU A 111 18.77 14.69 -4.51
C GLU A 111 19.36 13.36 -3.97
N VAL A 112 18.51 12.53 -3.38
CA VAL A 112 18.85 11.17 -2.97
C VAL A 112 18.31 10.21 -4.03
N PRO A 113 19.19 9.57 -4.82
CA PRO A 113 18.77 8.60 -5.81
C PRO A 113 18.22 7.33 -5.13
N TYR A 114 17.30 6.64 -5.81
CA TYR A 114 16.54 5.54 -5.21
C TYR A 114 17.43 4.41 -4.67
N GLU A 115 18.58 4.14 -5.29
CA GLU A 115 19.52 3.12 -4.86
C GLU A 115 20.05 3.36 -3.45
N LYS A 116 19.98 4.58 -2.93
CA LYS A 116 20.41 4.91 -1.57
C LYS A 116 19.35 4.59 -0.50
N TYR A 117 18.05 4.59 -0.83
CA TYR A 117 16.98 4.48 0.16
C TYR A 117 15.95 3.36 -0.12
N ALA A 118 15.75 2.97 -1.37
CA ALA A 118 14.75 1.99 -1.75
C ALA A 118 15.09 0.60 -1.18
N GLY A 119 14.14 0.00 -0.44
CA GLY A 119 14.28 -1.30 0.21
C GLY A 119 15.20 -1.29 1.43
N LYS A 120 15.64 -0.11 1.89
CA LYS A 120 16.59 0.05 2.99
C LYS A 120 15.95 0.80 4.12
N TYR A 121 16.07 0.28 5.34
CA TYR A 121 15.65 1.03 6.51
C TYR A 121 16.41 2.34 6.59
N ARG A 122 15.68 3.41 6.92
CA ARG A 122 16.28 4.74 7.04
C ARG A 122 17.34 4.74 8.13
N THR A 123 18.40 5.49 7.87
CA THR A 123 19.47 5.77 8.83
C THR A 123 19.34 7.16 9.43
N VAL A 124 18.44 7.99 8.89
CA VAL A 124 18.20 9.37 9.31
C VAL A 124 16.87 9.51 10.07
N PRO A 125 16.80 10.40 11.09
CA PRO A 125 15.54 10.75 11.72
C PRO A 125 14.59 11.40 10.71
N VAL A 126 13.31 11.03 10.75
CA VAL A 126 12.25 11.64 9.93
C VAL A 126 11.05 11.94 10.82
N GLY A 127 10.22 12.90 10.39
CA GLY A 127 9.03 13.34 11.12
C GLY A 127 7.91 13.74 10.17
N ALA A 128 6.70 13.80 10.71
CA ALA A 128 5.52 14.31 10.02
C ALA A 128 4.95 15.49 10.82
N GLY A 129 4.96 16.68 10.22
CA GLY A 129 4.64 17.91 10.93
C GLY A 129 5.60 18.13 12.12
N ASN A 130 5.05 18.27 13.32
CA ASN A 130 5.83 18.49 14.54
C ASN A 130 6.16 17.18 15.31
N THR A 131 5.81 16.02 14.75
CA THR A 131 5.97 14.73 15.42
C THR A 131 7.10 13.94 14.76
N MET A 132 8.10 13.57 15.56
CA MET A 132 9.17 12.68 15.12
C MET A 132 8.72 11.22 15.19
N PHE A 133 9.07 10.45 14.16
CA PHE A 133 8.92 8.99 14.20
C PHE A 133 10.01 8.36 15.08
N ILE A 134 9.91 7.05 15.29
CA ILE A 134 10.89 6.30 16.09
C ILE A 134 12.33 6.54 15.61
N MET A 135 13.32 6.55 16.51
CA MET A 135 14.71 6.71 16.10
C MET A 135 15.16 5.57 15.15
N PRO A 136 15.95 5.87 14.10
CA PRO A 136 16.41 4.88 13.11
C PRO A 136 16.97 3.59 13.70
N LYS A 137 17.76 3.70 14.78
CA LYS A 137 18.38 2.57 15.47
C LYS A 137 17.39 1.53 16.02
N PHE A 138 16.13 1.91 16.23
CA PHE A 138 15.07 1.02 16.73
C PHE A 138 14.18 0.47 15.63
N VAL A 139 14.31 0.95 14.38
CA VAL A 139 13.50 0.47 13.25
C VAL A 139 13.67 -1.04 13.03
N PRO A 140 14.90 -1.62 12.99
CA PRO A 140 15.05 -3.06 12.74
C PRO A 140 14.31 -3.91 13.76
N VAL A 141 14.53 -3.67 15.06
CA VAL A 141 13.88 -4.46 16.12
C VAL A 141 12.36 -4.32 16.08
N LYS A 142 11.81 -3.13 15.79
CA LYS A 142 10.36 -2.93 15.70
C LYS A 142 9.73 -3.58 14.47
N MET A 143 10.44 -3.63 13.35
CA MET A 143 9.99 -4.35 12.17
C MET A 143 10.00 -5.86 12.40
N THR A 144 11.04 -6.41 13.03
CA THR A 144 11.08 -7.82 13.43
C THR A 144 9.93 -8.17 14.38
N GLU A 145 9.68 -7.34 15.40
CA GLU A 145 8.53 -7.50 16.31
C GLU A 145 7.19 -7.47 15.54
N MET A 146 7.00 -6.51 14.63
CA MET A 146 5.78 -6.38 13.84
C MET A 146 5.52 -7.62 12.98
N CYS A 147 6.50 -8.07 12.19
CA CYS A 147 6.36 -9.25 11.33
C CYS A 147 6.12 -10.53 12.14
N THR A 148 6.82 -10.70 13.27
CA THR A 148 6.66 -11.88 14.14
C THR A 148 5.27 -11.91 14.78
N ASN A 149 4.77 -10.77 15.27
CA ASN A 149 3.44 -10.69 15.84
C ASN A 149 2.36 -10.91 14.78
N LEU A 150 2.53 -10.37 13.57
CA LEU A 150 1.57 -10.57 12.48
C LEU A 150 1.48 -12.05 12.14
N LYS A 151 2.63 -12.72 11.94
CA LYS A 151 2.67 -14.16 11.69
C LYS A 151 1.93 -14.94 12.77
N ARG A 152 2.25 -14.70 14.04
CA ARG A 152 1.60 -15.39 15.16
C ARG A 152 0.08 -15.16 15.17
N GLU A 153 -0.38 -13.93 15.00
CA GLU A 153 -1.82 -13.62 15.00
C GLU A 153 -2.56 -14.21 13.78
N LEU A 154 -1.89 -14.41 12.65
CA LEU A 154 -2.44 -15.10 11.49
C LEU A 154 -2.54 -16.63 11.73
N GLU A 155 -1.64 -17.20 12.54
CA GLU A 155 -1.60 -18.63 12.89
C GLU A 155 -2.54 -19.00 14.06
N GLU A 156 -2.89 -18.05 14.93
CA GLU A 156 -3.80 -18.24 16.07
C GLU A 156 -5.27 -18.39 15.61
N GLU A 157 -5.63 -19.55 15.05
CA GLU A 157 -6.98 -19.86 14.52
C GLU A 157 -8.08 -19.98 15.61
N SER A 158 -7.72 -20.06 16.89
CA SER A 158 -8.62 -20.48 17.97
C SER A 158 -9.70 -19.46 18.39
N GLY A 159 -9.71 -18.24 17.87
CA GLY A 159 -10.57 -17.15 18.37
C GLY A 159 -11.49 -16.44 17.36
N GLY A 160 -11.43 -16.79 16.08
CA GLY A 160 -12.09 -16.02 15.02
C GLY A 160 -11.33 -14.72 14.73
N LEU A 161 -10.34 -14.82 13.84
CA LEU A 161 -9.59 -13.66 13.34
C LEU A 161 -10.57 -12.63 12.74
N ASP A 162 -10.52 -11.37 13.17
CA ASP A 162 -11.13 -10.26 12.45
C ASP A 162 -10.08 -9.65 11.50
N PRO A 163 -10.11 -9.98 10.20
CA PRO A 163 -9.08 -9.54 9.27
C PRO A 163 -9.13 -8.03 9.00
N ILE A 164 -10.27 -7.36 9.26
CA ILE A 164 -10.36 -5.90 9.13
C ILE A 164 -9.59 -5.23 10.28
N SER A 165 -9.84 -5.68 11.50
CA SER A 165 -9.10 -5.21 12.67
C SER A 165 -7.60 -5.52 12.55
N LEU A 166 -7.25 -6.72 12.09
CA LEU A 166 -5.87 -7.11 11.85
C LEU A 166 -5.18 -6.23 10.79
N ALA A 167 -5.80 -6.08 9.62
CA ALA A 167 -5.26 -5.23 8.54
C ALA A 167 -5.05 -3.79 9.00
N SER A 168 -6.01 -3.25 9.75
CA SER A 168 -6.00 -1.88 10.25
C SER A 168 -4.91 -1.68 11.31
N LYS A 169 -4.76 -2.65 12.23
CA LYS A 169 -3.71 -2.68 13.25
C LYS A 169 -2.31 -2.66 12.61
N TYR A 170 -2.03 -3.58 11.68
CA TYR A 170 -0.70 -3.71 11.09
C TYR A 170 -0.36 -2.59 10.09
N SER A 171 -1.37 -2.04 9.40
CA SER A 171 -1.19 -0.83 8.58
C SER A 171 -0.80 0.38 9.43
N LEU A 172 -1.48 0.59 10.58
CA LEU A 172 -1.12 1.68 11.51
C LEU A 172 0.24 1.43 12.18
N ARG A 173 0.49 0.21 12.64
CA ARG A 173 1.77 -0.16 13.26
C ARG A 173 2.95 0.08 12.33
N PHE A 174 2.82 -0.29 11.06
CA PHE A 174 3.87 -0.05 10.07
C PHE A 174 4.18 1.44 9.89
N VAL A 175 3.15 2.28 9.75
CA VAL A 175 3.37 3.73 9.53
C VAL A 175 3.88 4.46 10.78
N GLU A 176 3.56 3.96 11.98
CA GLU A 176 4.13 4.45 13.25
C GLU A 176 5.64 4.14 13.36
N ILE A 177 6.06 2.94 12.94
CA ILE A 177 7.49 2.58 12.85
C ILE A 177 8.17 3.45 11.78
N HIS A 178 7.48 3.71 10.68
CA HIS A 178 7.95 4.53 9.56
C HIS A 178 9.36 4.09 9.09
N PRO A 179 9.52 2.82 8.66
CA PRO A 179 10.84 2.20 8.52
C PRO A 179 11.71 2.77 7.40
N PHE A 180 11.13 3.40 6.38
CA PHE A 180 11.83 3.91 5.19
C PHE A 180 11.93 5.44 5.19
N GLN A 181 12.78 6.00 4.32
CA GLN A 181 12.95 7.47 4.21
C GLN A 181 11.78 8.14 3.47
N ASP A 182 11.15 7.44 2.53
CA ASP A 182 9.92 7.83 1.84
C ASP A 182 9.06 6.59 1.54
N GLY A 183 7.84 6.73 1.02
CA GLY A 183 7.02 5.61 0.54
C GLY A 183 6.24 4.86 1.63
N ASN A 184 6.44 5.20 2.91
CA ASN A 184 5.80 4.52 4.05
C ASN A 184 4.26 4.57 4.00
N GLY A 185 3.67 5.69 3.56
CA GLY A 185 2.21 5.81 3.42
C GLY A 185 1.63 4.84 2.38
N ARG A 186 2.31 4.69 1.24
CA ARG A 186 1.92 3.76 0.16
C ARG A 186 2.08 2.31 0.61
N MET A 187 3.21 1.98 1.23
CA MET A 187 3.45 0.66 1.82
C MET A 187 2.41 0.28 2.87
N CYS A 188 2.02 1.19 3.77
CA CYS A 188 1.06 0.87 4.83
C CYS A 188 -0.34 0.54 4.28
N ARG A 189 -0.74 1.17 3.17
CA ARG A 189 -2.02 0.90 2.48
C ARG A 189 -1.94 -0.37 1.63
N MET A 190 -0.77 -0.71 1.08
CA MET A 190 -0.56 -2.01 0.42
C MET A 190 -0.60 -3.17 1.41
N ILE A 191 0.03 -3.04 2.58
CA ILE A 191 -0.02 -4.04 3.67
C ILE A 191 -1.48 -4.27 4.12
N LEU A 192 -2.23 -3.18 4.34
CA LEU A 192 -3.66 -3.25 4.65
C LEU A 192 -4.40 -4.11 3.61
N ASN A 193 -4.24 -3.78 2.34
CA ASN A 193 -4.97 -4.45 1.27
C ASN A 193 -4.50 -5.88 1.01
N ALA A 194 -3.22 -6.20 1.21
CA ALA A 194 -2.73 -7.57 1.08
C ALA A 194 -3.41 -8.50 2.11
N ILE A 195 -3.58 -8.03 3.35
CA ILE A 195 -4.31 -8.75 4.40
C ILE A 195 -5.79 -8.88 4.03
N LEU A 196 -6.46 -7.78 3.67
CA LEU A 196 -7.88 -7.83 3.27
C LEU A 196 -8.11 -8.74 2.06
N PHE A 197 -7.20 -8.74 1.10
CA PHE A 197 -7.32 -9.56 -0.09
C PHE A 197 -7.17 -11.05 0.24
N ARG A 198 -6.22 -11.43 1.11
CA ARG A 198 -6.01 -12.81 1.55
C ARG A 198 -7.26 -13.42 2.20
N TYR A 199 -8.00 -12.64 2.99
CA TYR A 199 -9.12 -13.17 3.80
C TYR A 199 -10.51 -12.90 3.22
N PHE A 200 -10.68 -11.81 2.45
CA PHE A 200 -11.99 -11.41 1.91
C PHE A 200 -12.02 -11.34 0.37
N GLY A 201 -10.87 -11.42 -0.30
CA GLY A 201 -10.80 -11.23 -1.76
C GLY A 201 -11.19 -9.82 -2.20
N ILE A 202 -11.08 -8.83 -1.31
CA ILE A 202 -11.41 -7.42 -1.60
C ILE A 202 -10.17 -6.53 -1.47
N VAL A 203 -10.19 -5.45 -2.24
CA VAL A 203 -9.28 -4.31 -2.11
C VAL A 203 -10.11 -3.10 -1.72
N VAL A 204 -9.59 -2.31 -0.79
CA VAL A 204 -10.22 -1.09 -0.26
C VAL A 204 -9.41 0.12 -0.72
N PRO A 205 -9.92 0.88 -1.71
CA PRO A 205 -9.35 2.16 -2.08
C PRO A 205 -9.52 3.22 -0.98
N ILE A 206 -8.47 3.98 -0.71
CA ILE A 206 -8.45 5.09 0.26
C ILE A 206 -7.84 6.31 -0.43
N GLY A 207 -8.49 7.47 -0.30
CA GLY A 207 -7.97 8.75 -0.84
C GLY A 207 -8.39 9.07 -2.27
N GLU A 208 -9.43 8.41 -2.80
CA GLU A 208 -9.95 8.70 -4.14
C GLU A 208 -10.60 10.09 -4.24
N THR A 209 -11.18 10.57 -3.13
CA THR A 209 -11.76 11.91 -3.00
C THR A 209 -11.04 12.71 -1.91
N GLU A 210 -11.20 14.03 -1.93
CA GLU A 210 -10.61 14.90 -0.92
C GLU A 210 -11.22 14.63 0.47
N GLU A 211 -12.53 14.33 0.55
CA GLU A 211 -13.19 13.98 1.80
C GLU A 211 -12.61 12.69 2.40
N ASP A 212 -12.42 11.65 1.58
CA ASP A 212 -11.79 10.40 2.01
C ASP A 212 -10.35 10.62 2.50
N ARG A 213 -9.62 11.50 1.81
CA ARG A 213 -8.24 11.86 2.15
C ARG A 213 -8.18 12.60 3.49
N ILE A 214 -9.06 13.57 3.71
CA ILE A 214 -9.18 14.31 4.98
C ILE A 214 -9.53 13.34 6.11
N GLU A 215 -10.56 12.50 5.93
CA GLU A 215 -11.00 11.54 6.94
C GLU A 215 -9.86 10.59 7.32
N TYR A 216 -9.17 10.02 6.33
CA TYR A 216 -8.02 9.13 6.56
C TYR A 216 -6.87 9.81 7.32
N ILE A 217 -6.50 11.04 6.92
CA ILE A 217 -5.43 11.80 7.57
C ILE A 217 -5.79 12.10 9.02
N ASP A 218 -7.04 12.46 9.29
CA ASP A 218 -7.48 12.81 10.63
C ASP A 218 -7.58 11.60 11.56
N ILE A 219 -8.02 10.44 11.05
CA ILE A 219 -7.94 9.16 11.77
C ILE A 219 -6.49 8.87 12.15
N LYS A 220 -5.54 9.03 11.22
CA LYS A 220 -4.12 8.81 11.51
C LYS A 220 -3.57 9.75 12.58
N LYS A 221 -3.93 11.03 12.52
CA LYS A 221 -3.52 12.02 13.53
C LYS A 221 -4.05 11.63 14.91
N ARG A 222 -5.30 11.20 15.02
CA ARG A 222 -5.90 10.74 16.29
C ARG A 222 -5.24 9.45 16.79
N ALA A 223 -5.04 8.46 15.91
CA ALA A 223 -4.37 7.22 16.27
C ALA A 223 -2.94 7.42 16.81
N SER A 224 -2.23 8.44 16.33
CA SER A 224 -0.91 8.80 16.87
C SER A 224 -0.95 9.43 18.28
N ARG A 225 -2.11 9.94 18.71
CA ARG A 225 -2.29 10.61 20.02
C ARG A 225 -2.81 9.66 21.09
N ASP A 226 -3.80 8.85 20.71
CA ASP A 226 -4.52 7.96 21.61
C ASP A 226 -4.24 6.52 21.17
N MET A 227 -3.64 5.68 22.02
CA MET A 227 -3.26 4.28 21.74
C MET A 227 -4.44 3.34 21.40
N GLU A 228 -5.63 3.89 21.10
CA GLU A 228 -6.89 3.21 20.76
C GLU A 228 -7.32 3.41 19.29
N GLY A 229 -6.53 4.13 18.46
CA GLY A 229 -6.94 4.53 17.10
C GLY A 229 -7.17 3.42 16.07
N HIS A 230 -6.79 2.17 16.36
CA HIS A 230 -7.02 1.05 15.46
C HIS A 230 -8.52 0.75 15.24
N GLY A 231 -9.37 0.98 16.25
CA GLY A 231 -10.81 0.72 16.13
C GLY A 231 -11.52 1.71 15.19
N GLU A 232 -11.15 2.99 15.25
CA GLU A 232 -11.68 4.01 14.33
C GLU A 232 -11.24 3.72 12.89
N TYR A 233 -9.96 3.38 12.69
CA TYR A 233 -9.45 3.04 11.37
C TYR A 233 -10.08 1.75 10.83
N ALA A 234 -10.26 0.73 11.66
CA ALA A 234 -10.98 -0.49 11.28
C ALA A 234 -12.42 -0.19 10.86
N THR A 235 -13.11 0.70 11.57
CA THR A 235 -14.48 1.13 11.21
C THR A 235 -14.50 1.85 9.85
N PHE A 236 -13.55 2.74 9.60
CA PHE A 236 -13.40 3.41 8.31
C PHE A 236 -13.13 2.40 7.17
N VAL A 237 -12.19 1.48 7.38
CA VAL A 237 -11.85 0.42 6.41
C VAL A 237 -13.06 -0.47 6.14
N LEU A 238 -13.82 -0.87 7.17
CA LEU A 238 -15.05 -1.64 7.03
C LEU A 238 -16.08 -0.91 6.18
N LYS A 239 -16.36 0.38 6.45
CA LYS A 239 -17.30 1.19 5.65
C LYS A 239 -16.90 1.24 4.18
N LYS A 240 -15.61 1.40 3.90
CA LYS A 240 -15.07 1.41 2.52
C LYS A 240 -15.09 0.01 1.89
N GLY A 241 -14.85 -1.04 2.66
CA GLY A 241 -14.98 -2.44 2.27
C GLY A 241 -16.41 -2.82 1.87
N VAL A 242 -17.42 -2.39 2.64
CA VAL A 242 -18.84 -2.58 2.29
C VAL A 242 -19.16 -1.94 0.94
N LYS A 243 -18.71 -0.71 0.69
CA LYS A 243 -18.88 -0.06 -0.63
C LYS A 243 -18.21 -0.85 -1.75
N SER A 244 -17.03 -1.41 -1.50
CA SER A 244 -16.28 -2.21 -2.48
C SER A 244 -17.03 -3.50 -2.84
N ILE A 245 -17.57 -4.21 -1.84
CA ILE A 245 -18.41 -5.39 -2.04
C ILE A 245 -19.70 -5.04 -2.79
N GLN A 246 -20.34 -3.90 -2.46
CA GLN A 246 -21.54 -3.43 -3.17
C GLN A 246 -21.26 -3.15 -4.65
N LYS A 247 -20.13 -2.50 -4.98
CA LYS A 247 -19.70 -2.27 -6.37
C LYS A 247 -19.47 -3.60 -7.11
N LEU A 248 -18.79 -4.57 -6.47
CA LEU A 248 -18.60 -5.91 -7.02
C LEU A 248 -19.95 -6.60 -7.31
N LYS A 249 -20.89 -6.55 -6.36
CA LYS A 249 -22.25 -7.10 -6.54
C LYS A 249 -22.98 -6.44 -7.71
N GLN A 250 -22.91 -5.12 -7.86
CA GLN A 250 -23.57 -4.41 -8.97
C GLN A 250 -23.00 -4.82 -10.34
N LYS A 251 -21.67 -4.93 -10.45
CA LYS A 251 -20.99 -5.39 -11.67
C LYS A 251 -21.41 -6.82 -12.04
N LEU A 252 -21.45 -7.74 -11.07
CA LEU A 252 -21.89 -9.12 -11.30
C LEU A 252 -23.36 -9.21 -11.73
N GLN A 253 -24.21 -8.28 -11.29
CA GLN A 253 -25.62 -8.20 -11.66
C GLN A 253 -25.86 -7.49 -13.00
N GLY A 254 -24.81 -7.10 -13.73
CA GLY A 254 -24.93 -6.42 -15.02
C GLY A 254 -25.51 -5.00 -14.94
N LYS A 255 -25.64 -4.42 -13.74
CA LYS A 255 -26.04 -3.02 -13.57
C LYS A 255 -24.82 -2.14 -13.83
N LYS A 256 -24.80 -1.44 -14.97
CA LYS A 256 -23.78 -0.42 -15.26
C LYS A 256 -23.83 0.66 -14.17
N THR A 257 -22.69 0.89 -13.53
CA THR A 257 -22.39 2.06 -12.66
C THR A 257 -22.31 3.33 -13.48
#